data_AF-A0A023CU05-F1
#
_entry.id   AF-A0A023CU05-F1
#
_cell.length_a   1.000
_cell.length_b   1.000
_cell.length_c   1.000
_cell.angle_alpha   90.00
_cell.angle_beta   90.00
_cell.angle_gamma   90.00
#
_symmetry.space_group_name_H-M   'P 1'
#
loop_
_entity.id
_entity.type
_entity.pdbx_description
1 polymer ?
#
loop_
_entity_poly.entity_id
_entity_poly.type
_entity_poly.pdbx_seq_one_letter_code
_entity_poly.pdbx_strand_id
1 'polypeptide(L)'
;MGKKKMMRFLPSKLLPIDVMTPFMLVGIHFLTLDESGNSIVPYVLLGMALWGILMTLNHVFIKGELGYRSFYWRYWRLADIVITIIYCCIVVLEILK
;
A
#
# COMPACT_ATOMS: atom_id res chain seq x y z
N MET A 1 4.79 -38.13 -15.40
CA MET A 1 3.57 -37.31 -15.61
C MET A 1 3.15 -36.75 -14.25
N GLY A 2 3.41 -35.51 -13.83
CA GLY A 2 3.48 -34.26 -14.59
C GLY A 2 2.12 -33.58 -14.59
N LYS A 3 1.62 -33.10 -13.43
CA LYS A 3 0.56 -32.09 -13.24
C LYS A 3 0.23 -31.96 -11.74
N LYS A 4 0.05 -30.71 -11.27
CA LYS A 4 -0.26 -30.25 -9.88
C LYS A 4 0.92 -29.69 -9.08
N LYS A 5 1.61 -28.70 -9.64
CA LYS A 5 2.38 -27.71 -8.86
C LYS A 5 2.04 -26.29 -9.32
N MET A 6 0.75 -26.03 -9.52
CA MET A 6 0.22 -24.73 -9.92
C MET A 6 -0.78 -24.30 -8.86
N MET A 7 -0.70 -23.03 -8.43
CA MET A 7 -1.43 -22.38 -7.32
C MET A 7 -0.98 -22.72 -5.89
N ARG A 8 0.19 -22.21 -5.50
CA ARG A 8 0.48 -21.78 -4.10
C ARG A 8 1.27 -20.46 -4.04
N PHE A 9 1.08 -19.58 -5.03
CA PHE A 9 1.60 -18.20 -4.97
C PHE A 9 0.63 -17.22 -4.32
N LEU A 10 -0.65 -17.59 -4.17
CA LEU A 10 -1.63 -16.80 -3.41
C LEU A 10 -1.50 -17.13 -1.91
N PRO A 11 -1.02 -16.17 -1.10
CA PRO A 11 -0.82 -16.36 0.32
C PRO A 11 -2.16 -16.24 1.05
N SER A 12 -2.52 -17.28 1.81
CA SER A 12 -3.81 -17.45 2.48
C SER A 12 -4.13 -16.45 3.61
N LYS A 13 -3.43 -15.32 3.71
CA LYS A 13 -3.64 -14.28 4.74
C LYS A 13 -3.80 -12.88 4.15
N LEU A 14 -4.30 -12.77 2.91
CA LEU A 14 -4.79 -11.50 2.38
C LEU A 14 -6.05 -11.14 3.18
N LEU A 15 -5.93 -10.12 4.02
CA LEU A 15 -7.10 -9.55 4.67
C LEU A 15 -7.92 -8.82 3.59
N PRO A 16 -9.26 -8.81 3.65
CA PRO A 16 -10.07 -8.08 2.67
C PRO A 16 -9.66 -6.62 2.52
N ILE A 17 -9.16 -6.02 3.59
CA ILE A 17 -8.62 -4.65 3.64
C ILE A 17 -7.46 -4.45 2.64
N ASP A 18 -6.56 -5.44 2.48
CA ASP A 18 -5.41 -5.41 1.57
C ASP A 18 -5.81 -5.38 0.08
N VAL A 19 -7.06 -5.74 -0.24
CA VAL A 19 -7.65 -5.68 -1.59
C VAL A 19 -8.41 -4.37 -1.80
N MET A 20 -8.85 -3.71 -0.72
CA MET A 20 -9.50 -2.41 -0.79
C MET A 20 -8.51 -1.28 -1.10
N THR A 21 -7.23 -1.46 -0.78
CA THR A 21 -6.16 -0.50 -1.04
C THR A 21 -6.06 -0.01 -2.49
N PRO A 22 -5.98 -0.88 -3.52
CA PRO A 22 -5.97 -0.43 -4.91
C PRO A 22 -7.27 0.25 -5.31
N PHE A 23 -8.41 -0.16 -4.75
CA PHE A 23 -9.70 0.48 -5.00
C PHE A 23 -9.76 1.89 -4.39
N MET A 24 -9.26 2.06 -3.16
CA MET A 24 -9.14 3.35 -2.49
C MET A 24 -8.20 4.29 -3.24
N LEU A 25 -7.06 3.80 -3.74
CA LEU A 25 -6.14 4.62 -4.55
C LEU A 25 -6.81 5.18 -5.82
N VAL A 26 -7.62 4.37 -6.49
CA VAL A 26 -8.42 4.82 -7.65
C VAL A 26 -9.46 5.85 -7.21
N GLY A 27 -10.12 5.64 -6.07
CA GLY A 27 -11.03 6.61 -5.48
C GLY A 27 -10.36 7.96 -5.18
N ILE A 28 -9.18 7.95 -4.54
CA ILE A 28 -8.38 9.15 -4.29
C ILE A 28 -8.05 9.85 -5.60
N HIS A 29 -7.67 9.12 -6.64
CA HIS A 29 -7.34 9.70 -7.94
C HIS A 29 -8.52 10.51 -8.51
N PHE A 30 -9.73 9.95 -8.49
CA PHE A 30 -10.92 10.63 -8.99
C PHE A 30 -11.40 11.76 -8.08
N LEU A 31 -11.34 11.60 -6.75
CA LEU A 31 -11.74 12.64 -5.80
C LEU A 31 -10.78 13.84 -5.80
N THR A 32 -9.48 13.60 -5.97
CA THR A 32 -8.47 14.68 -5.98
C THR A 32 -8.19 15.24 -7.37
N LEU A 33 -8.96 14.82 -8.37
CA LEU A 33 -8.92 15.39 -9.71
C LEU A 33 -9.66 16.74 -9.71
N ASP A 34 -9.07 17.72 -9.01
CA ASP A 34 -9.60 19.08 -8.95
C ASP A 34 -9.23 19.84 -10.24
N GLU A 35 -9.87 20.99 -10.48
CA GLU A 35 -9.78 21.83 -11.70
C GLU A 35 -8.35 22.20 -12.16
N SER A 36 -7.34 21.99 -11.32
CA SER A 36 -5.92 22.22 -11.58
C SER A 36 -5.19 21.02 -12.24
N GLY A 37 -5.85 19.87 -12.41
CA GLY A 37 -5.28 18.68 -13.06
C GLY A 37 -4.17 17.97 -12.28
N ASN A 38 -3.95 18.34 -11.00
CA ASN A 38 -2.93 17.75 -10.18
C ASN A 38 -3.51 16.62 -9.30
N SER A 39 -2.98 15.41 -9.45
CA SER A 39 -3.41 14.28 -8.62
C SER A 39 -2.53 14.17 -7.38
N ILE A 40 -3.14 13.89 -6.22
CA ILE A 40 -2.41 13.62 -4.97
C ILE A 40 -1.71 12.24 -4.99
N VAL A 41 -2.14 11.35 -5.88
CA VAL A 41 -1.62 9.97 -6.03
C VAL A 41 -0.09 9.86 -6.14
N PRO A 42 0.63 10.62 -7.00
CA PRO A 42 2.09 10.57 -7.08
C PRO A 42 2.78 10.90 -5.75
N TYR A 43 2.23 11.80 -4.94
CA TYR A 43 2.79 12.15 -3.63
C TYR A 43 2.60 11.00 -2.62
N VAL A 44 1.45 10.31 -2.67
CA VAL A 44 1.20 9.12 -1.85
C VAL A 44 2.14 7.98 -2.24
N LEU A 45 2.36 7.77 -3.55
CA LEU A 45 3.31 6.78 -4.06
C LEU A 45 4.76 7.07 -3.62
N LEU A 46 5.18 8.34 -3.66
CA LEU A 46 6.49 8.75 -3.16
C LEU A 46 6.65 8.49 -1.65
N GLY A 47 5.63 8.81 -0.85
CA GLY A 47 5.62 8.52 0.58
C GLY A 47 5.74 7.02 0.86
N MET A 48 5.04 6.18 0.10
CA MET A 48 5.15 4.72 0.20
C MET A 48 6.53 4.19 -0.19
N ALA A 49 7.16 4.77 -1.22
CA ALA A 49 8.51 4.40 -1.65
C ALA A 49 9.54 4.74 -0.56
N LEU A 50 9.46 5.96 0.01
CA LEU A 50 10.31 6.39 1.12
C LEU A 50 10.12 5.49 2.35
N TRP A 51 8.89 5.14 2.67
CA TRP A 51 8.59 4.22 3.78
C TRP A 51 9.20 2.84 3.55
N GLY A 52 9.15 2.34 2.31
CA GLY A 52 9.77 1.08 1.92
C GLY A 52 11.28 1.09 2.18
N ILE A 53 11.94 2.19 1.82
CA ILE A 53 13.39 2.39 2.05
C ILE A 53 13.71 2.48 3.54
N LEU A 54 12.94 3.25 4.32
CA LEU A 54 13.11 3.34 5.77
C LEU A 54 12.98 1.97 6.44
N MET A 55 11.99 1.19 6.00
CA MET A 55 11.75 -0.13 6.58
C MET A 55 12.85 -1.12 6.20
N THR A 56 13.37 -1.09 4.96
CA THR A 56 14.48 -1.97 4.55
C THR A 56 15.74 -1.63 5.35
N LEU A 57 16.07 -0.35 5.49
CA LEU A 57 17.21 0.10 6.31
C LEU A 57 17.06 -0.40 7.74
N ASN A 58 15.91 -0.14 8.38
CA ASN A 58 15.66 -0.57 9.76
C ASN A 58 15.77 -2.10 9.93
N HIS A 59 15.35 -2.86 8.92
CA HIS A 59 15.45 -4.32 8.97
C HIS A 59 16.90 -4.81 8.90
N VAL A 60 17.72 -4.22 8.02
CA VAL A 60 19.14 -4.53 7.89
C VAL A 60 19.90 -4.19 9.16
N PHE A 61 19.63 -3.01 9.76
CA PHE A 61 20.29 -2.59 10.99
C PHE A 61 19.95 -3.49 12.20
N ILE A 62 18.70 -3.96 12.32
CA ILE A 62 18.27 -4.73 13.51
C ILE A 62 18.56 -6.23 13.36
N LYS A 63 18.33 -6.82 12.19
CA LYS A 63 18.36 -8.28 12.02
C LYS A 63 19.55 -8.83 11.24
N GLY A 64 20.26 -8.02 10.47
CA GLY A 64 21.36 -8.48 9.61
C GLY A 64 20.94 -9.41 8.44
N GLU A 65 19.72 -9.98 8.47
CA GLU A 65 19.18 -10.85 7.43
C GLU A 65 17.89 -10.27 6.82
N LEU A 66 17.88 -10.11 5.50
CA LEU A 66 16.73 -9.65 4.73
C LEU A 66 15.74 -10.79 4.49
N GLY A 67 14.85 -11.02 5.45
CA GLY A 67 13.71 -11.91 5.29
C GLY A 67 12.65 -11.34 4.34
N TYR A 68 12.89 -11.40 3.02
CA TYR A 68 12.04 -10.79 1.96
C TYR A 68 10.56 -11.08 2.10
N ARG A 69 10.20 -12.33 2.43
CA ARG A 69 8.80 -12.73 2.53
C ARG A 69 8.10 -12.01 3.68
N SER A 70 8.68 -12.00 4.87
CA SER A 70 8.10 -11.36 6.06
C SER A 70 8.10 -9.83 5.93
N PHE A 71 9.13 -9.28 5.30
CA PHE A 71 9.25 -7.85 5.00
C PHE A 71 8.09 -7.37 4.12
N TYR A 72 7.84 -8.05 3.01
CA TYR A 72 6.77 -7.70 2.08
C TYR A 72 5.39 -7.66 2.76
N TRP A 73 5.08 -8.64 3.61
CA TRP A 73 3.82 -8.69 4.37
C TRP A 73 3.65 -7.49 5.32
N ARG A 74 4.73 -7.11 6.01
CA ARG A 74 4.69 -6.00 6.96
C ARG A 74 4.60 -4.66 6.25
N TYR A 75 5.33 -4.51 5.16
CA TYR A 75 5.26 -3.34 4.30
C TYR A 75 3.85 -3.15 3.76
N TRP A 76 3.25 -4.19 3.18
CA TRP A 76 1.92 -4.14 2.59
C TRP A 76 0.84 -3.72 3.61
N ARG A 77 0.87 -4.31 4.83
CA ARG A 77 -0.08 -3.93 5.90
C ARG A 77 0.05 -2.49 6.36
N LEU A 78 1.27 -1.96 6.44
CA LEU A 78 1.48 -0.56 6.82
C LEU A 78 1.04 0.39 5.72
N ALA A 79 1.37 0.06 4.46
CA ALA A 79 0.92 0.80 3.30
C ALA A 79 -0.61 0.87 3.24
N ASP A 80 -1.30 -0.24 3.54
CA ASP A 80 -2.76 -0.30 3.59
C ASP A 80 -3.38 0.62 4.65
N ILE A 81 -2.85 0.59 5.88
CA ILE A 81 -3.30 1.49 6.95
C ILE A 81 -3.09 2.95 6.56
N VAL A 82 -1.92 3.29 6.00
CA VAL A 82 -1.59 4.66 5.59
C VAL A 82 -2.53 5.13 4.49
N ILE A 83 -2.80 4.31 3.46
CA ILE A 83 -3.73 4.65 2.38
C ILE A 83 -5.15 4.83 2.92
N THR A 84 -5.59 3.97 3.83
CA THR A 84 -6.92 4.07 4.47
C THR A 84 -7.07 5.40 5.23
N ILE A 85 -6.04 5.81 5.98
CA ILE A 85 -6.04 7.08 6.72
C ILE A 85 -6.10 8.26 5.74
N ILE A 86 -5.25 8.25 4.70
CA ILE A 86 -5.22 9.31 3.69
C ILE A 86 -6.58 9.43 2.98
N TYR A 87 -7.18 8.30 2.59
CA TYR A 87 -8.51 8.28 1.98
C TYR A 87 -9.56 8.90 2.91
N CYS A 88 -9.57 8.51 4.18
CA CYS A 88 -10.51 9.05 5.17
C CYS A 88 -10.34 10.58 5.33
N CYS A 89 -9.09 11.07 5.42
CA CYS A 89 -8.82 12.51 5.49
C CYS A 89 -9.31 13.26 4.24
N ILE A 90 -9.05 12.74 3.04
CA ILE A 90 -9.49 13.36 1.78
C ILE A 90 -11.02 13.43 1.71
N VAL A 91 -11.70 12.34 2.05
CA VAL A 91 -13.17 12.28 2.06
C VAL A 91 -13.75 13.30 3.05
N VAL A 92 -13.17 13.42 4.25
CA VAL A 92 -13.63 14.42 5.24
C VAL A 92 -13.42 15.85 4.74
N LEU A 93 -12.27 16.14 4.11
CA LEU A 93 -12.00 17.46 3.53
C LEU A 93 -12.96 17.79 2.39
N GLU A 94 -13.26 16.82 1.52
CA GLU A 94 -14.19 17.01 0.42
C GLU A 94 -15.63 17.25 0.90
N ILE A 95 -16.06 16.58 1.98
CA ILE A 95 -17.38 16.81 2.58
C ILE A 95 -17.49 18.18 3.27
N LEU A 96 -16.37 18.70 3.78
CA LEU A 96 -16.31 20.00 4.45
C LEU A 96 -16.14 21.19 3.49
N LYS A 97 -15.74 20.93 2.24
CA LYS A 97 -15.62 21.91 1.15
C LYS A 97 -17.00 22.39 0.72
#